data_AF-A0A931RKV9-F1
#
_entry.id   AF-A0A931RKV9-F1
#
_cell.length_a   1.000
_cell.length_b   1.000
_cell.length_c   1.000
_cell.angle_alpha   90.00
_cell.angle_beta   90.00
_cell.angle_gamma   90.00
#
_symmetry.space_group_name_H-M   'P 1'
#
loop_
_entity.id
_entity.type
_entity.pdbx_description
1 polymer ?
#
loop_
_entity_poly.entity_id
_entity_poly.type
_entity_poly.pdbx_seq_one_letter_code
_entity_poly.pdbx_strand_id
1 'polypeptide(L)'
;MSVFLFNLEFMAFNLFLALIPVAFGYLMLKAKNVKLKALYGFIWFIFLPNTAYILLDLIHFYDQWPKVNYLFKPILISQYIVFILTGVITFIYAVYFFEKLLSGKKGRKFDIFAILFILNFIIGFGVILGFTQRTNSWYIFSQPVRVLEDTLTLFYFPNLIIGSLAFGILANILYFYFSKPIISIFRGR
;
A
#
# COMPACT_ATOMS: atom_id res chain seq x y z
N MET A 1 12.17 -22.13 14.45
CA MET A 1 10.75 -22.31 14.08
C MET A 1 9.90 -21.09 14.45
N SER A 2 9.97 -20.60 15.69
CA SER A 2 9.12 -19.50 16.19
C SER A 2 9.21 -18.19 15.38
N VAL A 3 10.43 -17.78 14.96
CA VAL A 3 10.61 -16.56 14.16
C VAL A 3 9.88 -16.63 12.82
N PHE A 4 9.92 -17.79 12.14
CA PHE A 4 9.26 -17.95 10.84
C PHE A 4 7.74 -17.96 10.94
N LEU A 5 7.19 -18.60 11.98
CA LEU A 5 5.74 -18.62 12.21
C LEU A 5 5.23 -17.22 12.57
N PHE A 6 5.91 -16.53 13.48
CA PHE A 6 5.60 -15.14 13.79
C PHE A 6 5.67 -14.25 12.55
N ASN A 7 6.70 -14.43 11.71
CA ASN A 7 6.86 -13.69 10.46
C ASN A 7 5.68 -13.89 9.52
N LEU A 8 5.24 -15.14 9.36
CA LEU A 8 4.09 -15.47 8.53
C LEU A 8 2.80 -14.86 9.06
N GLU A 9 2.57 -14.89 10.38
CA GLU A 9 1.34 -14.33 10.97
C GLU A 9 1.18 -12.84 10.70
N PHE A 10 2.19 -12.03 11.01
CA PHE A 10 2.07 -10.58 10.83
C PHE A 10 2.07 -10.19 9.34
N MET A 11 2.92 -10.82 8.52
CA MET A 11 2.99 -10.50 7.09
C MET A 11 1.74 -10.96 6.35
N ALA A 12 1.17 -12.11 6.71
CA ALA A 12 -0.11 -12.57 6.16
C ALA A 12 -1.25 -11.61 6.53
N PHE A 13 -1.24 -11.09 7.76
CA PHE A 13 -2.22 -10.08 8.17
C PHE A 13 -2.08 -8.77 7.38
N ASN A 14 -0.85 -8.28 7.20
CA ASN A 14 -0.60 -7.08 6.39
C ASN A 14 -0.96 -7.31 4.91
N LEU A 15 -0.70 -8.50 4.38
CA LEU A 15 -1.11 -8.87 3.04
C LEU A 15 -2.63 -8.95 2.91
N PHE A 16 -3.33 -9.48 3.90
CA PHE A 16 -4.79 -9.47 3.94
C PHE A 16 -5.35 -8.05 3.87
N LEU A 17 -4.77 -7.12 4.65
CA LEU A 17 -5.14 -5.70 4.58
C LEU A 17 -4.83 -5.08 3.21
N ALA A 18 -3.75 -5.47 2.55
CA ALA A 18 -3.39 -5.02 1.20
C ALA A 18 -4.34 -5.55 0.11
N LEU A 19 -5.04 -6.66 0.34
CA LEU A 19 -6.05 -7.19 -0.60
C LEU A 19 -7.37 -6.40 -0.58
N ILE A 20 -7.70 -5.75 0.53
CA ILE A 20 -8.91 -4.92 0.68
C ILE A 20 -8.98 -3.84 -0.41
N PRO A 21 -7.99 -2.94 -0.59
CA PRO A 21 -8.06 -1.92 -1.63
C PRO A 21 -8.06 -2.53 -3.04
N VAL A 22 -7.43 -3.68 -3.28
CA VAL A 22 -7.55 -4.36 -4.59
C VAL A 22 -9.00 -4.75 -4.87
N ALA A 23 -9.66 -5.41 -3.91
CA ALA A 23 -11.04 -5.84 -4.04
C ALA A 23 -12.00 -4.65 -4.19
N PHE A 24 -11.88 -3.64 -3.32
CA PHE A 24 -12.75 -2.46 -3.35
C PHE A 24 -12.47 -1.54 -4.55
N GLY A 25 -11.24 -1.49 -5.06
CA GLY A 25 -10.90 -0.83 -6.32
C GLY A 25 -11.60 -1.49 -7.51
N TYR A 26 -11.62 -2.82 -7.56
CA TYR A 26 -12.37 -3.57 -8.58
C TYR A 26 -13.88 -3.38 -8.46
N LEU A 27 -14.44 -3.47 -7.25
CA LEU A 27 -15.86 -3.26 -6.99
C LEU A 27 -16.30 -1.84 -7.35
N MET A 28 -15.49 -0.82 -7.01
CA MET A 28 -15.69 0.57 -7.39
C MET A 28 -15.75 0.73 -8.92
N LEU A 29 -14.87 0.06 -9.66
CA LEU A 29 -14.86 0.08 -11.12
C LEU A 29 -16.14 -0.56 -11.71
N LYS A 30 -16.66 -1.62 -11.10
CA LYS A 30 -17.86 -2.34 -11.56
C LYS A 30 -19.18 -1.70 -11.11
N ALA A 31 -19.16 -0.92 -10.05
CA ALA A 31 -20.37 -0.29 -9.50
C ALA A 31 -21.04 0.65 -10.51
N LYS A 32 -22.32 0.39 -10.80
CA LYS A 32 -23.18 1.30 -11.59
C LYS A 32 -23.82 2.38 -10.72
N ASN A 33 -24.19 2.03 -9.48
CA ASN A 33 -24.79 2.95 -8.53
C ASN A 33 -23.73 3.90 -7.96
N VAL A 34 -24.00 5.21 -7.98
CA VAL A 34 -23.08 6.26 -7.50
C VAL A 34 -22.79 6.14 -6.00
N LYS A 35 -23.80 5.80 -5.18
CA LYS A 35 -23.63 5.64 -3.72
C LYS A 35 -22.70 4.47 -3.40
N LEU A 36 -22.89 3.32 -4.07
CA LEU A 36 -22.00 2.17 -3.91
C LEU A 36 -20.59 2.46 -4.41
N LYS A 37 -20.47 3.17 -5.54
CA LYS A 37 -19.16 3.59 -6.07
C LYS A 37 -18.42 4.49 -5.08
N ALA A 38 -19.10 5.45 -4.47
CA ALA A 38 -18.53 6.33 -3.45
C ALA A 38 -18.12 5.54 -2.19
N LEU A 39 -18.97 4.62 -1.72
CA LEU A 39 -18.65 3.76 -0.58
C LEU A 39 -17.41 2.90 -0.85
N TYR A 40 -17.35 2.22 -2.00
CA TYR A 40 -16.20 1.40 -2.37
C TYR A 40 -14.94 2.23 -2.57
N GLY A 41 -15.07 3.43 -3.16
CA GLY A 41 -13.96 4.38 -3.28
C GLY A 41 -13.44 4.87 -1.94
N PHE A 42 -14.31 5.10 -0.97
CA PHE A 42 -13.93 5.49 0.39
C PHE A 42 -13.15 4.37 1.10
N ILE A 43 -13.64 3.13 1.05
CA ILE A 43 -12.94 1.97 1.63
C ILE A 43 -11.61 1.74 0.91
N TRP A 44 -11.59 1.82 -0.42
CA TRP A 44 -10.37 1.73 -1.23
C TRP A 44 -9.33 2.76 -0.76
N PHE A 45 -9.73 4.02 -0.60
CA PHE A 45 -8.81 5.11 -0.24
C PHE A 45 -8.22 4.95 1.16
N ILE A 46 -9.04 4.59 2.15
CA ILE A 46 -8.59 4.41 3.54
C ILE A 46 -7.59 3.26 3.69
N PHE A 47 -7.80 2.18 2.95
CA PHE A 47 -6.94 1.01 3.03
C PHE A 47 -5.79 1.02 2.03
N LEU A 48 -5.75 1.99 1.10
CA LEU A 48 -4.71 2.11 0.07
C LEU A 48 -3.28 2.15 0.63
N PRO A 49 -2.99 2.84 1.76
CA PRO A 49 -1.64 2.82 2.34
C PRO A 49 -1.16 1.41 2.73
N ASN A 50 -2.08 0.49 3.07
CA ASN A 50 -1.71 -0.86 3.51
C ASN A 50 -1.02 -1.66 2.40
N THR A 51 -1.23 -1.34 1.12
CA THR A 51 -0.54 -2.04 0.03
C THR A 51 0.96 -1.73 -0.02
N ALA A 52 1.35 -0.53 0.39
CA ALA A 52 2.75 -0.09 0.38
C ALA A 52 3.45 -0.35 1.73
N TYR A 53 2.68 -0.61 2.78
CA TYR A 53 3.17 -0.91 4.13
C TYR A 53 4.08 -2.13 4.22
N ILE A 54 3.80 -3.14 3.39
CA ILE A 54 4.59 -4.37 3.31
C ILE A 54 6.06 -4.06 2.98
N LEU A 55 6.35 -2.93 2.34
CA LEU A 55 7.72 -2.47 2.06
C LEU A 55 8.44 -1.98 3.32
N LEU A 56 7.72 -1.38 4.28
CA LEU A 56 8.30 -0.95 5.56
C LEU A 56 8.51 -2.09 6.54
N ASP A 57 7.76 -3.19 6.38
CA ASP A 57 7.91 -4.37 7.23
C ASP A 57 9.30 -5.02 7.14
N LEU A 58 10.11 -4.63 6.13
CA LEU A 58 11.53 -4.94 6.03
C LEU A 58 12.34 -4.54 7.27
N ILE A 59 11.87 -3.59 8.07
CA ILE A 59 12.53 -3.23 9.32
C ILE A 59 12.59 -4.43 10.29
N HIS A 60 11.56 -5.29 10.31
CA HIS A 60 11.56 -6.50 11.14
C HIS A 60 12.61 -7.52 10.68
N PHE A 61 13.04 -7.47 9.41
CA PHE A 61 14.10 -8.36 8.91
C PHE A 61 15.40 -8.12 9.69
N TYR A 62 15.71 -6.86 9.99
CA TYR A 62 16.90 -6.50 10.75
C TYR A 62 16.90 -7.11 12.16
N ASP A 63 15.75 -7.07 12.84
CA ASP A 63 15.60 -7.63 14.19
C ASP A 63 15.56 -9.16 14.20
N GLN A 64 15.09 -9.78 13.12
CA GLN A 64 15.00 -11.23 12.98
C GLN A 64 16.30 -11.86 12.48
N TRP A 65 17.09 -11.13 11.68
CA TRP A 65 18.33 -11.61 11.07
C TRP A 65 19.34 -12.24 12.05
N PRO A 66 19.66 -11.62 13.22
CA PRO A 66 20.58 -12.23 14.18
C PRO A 66 19.96 -13.42 14.93
N LYS A 67 18.63 -13.54 14.95
CA LYS A 67 17.90 -14.61 15.66
C LYS A 67 17.78 -15.91 14.84
N VAL A 68 18.10 -15.85 13.55
CA VAL A 68 17.99 -16.99 12.62
C VAL A 68 19.38 -17.57 12.36
N ASN A 69 19.50 -18.89 12.56
CA ASN A 69 20.72 -19.64 12.22
C ASN A 69 21.07 -19.45 10.73
N TYR A 70 22.36 -19.31 10.43
CA TYR A 70 22.88 -19.11 9.08
C TYR A 70 22.26 -20.05 8.02
N LEU A 71 22.07 -21.34 8.34
CA LEU A 71 21.49 -22.32 7.42
C LEU A 71 20.05 -21.98 6.99
N PHE A 72 19.30 -21.25 7.82
CA PHE A 72 17.90 -20.88 7.55
C PHE A 72 17.72 -19.43 7.09
N LYS A 73 18.80 -18.65 6.98
CA LYS A 73 18.74 -17.28 6.44
C LYS A 73 18.21 -17.20 5.00
N PRO A 74 18.52 -18.14 4.08
CA PRO A 74 17.92 -18.15 2.76
C PRO A 74 16.39 -18.23 2.79
N ILE A 75 15.83 -19.02 3.71
CA ILE A 75 14.37 -19.17 3.88
C ILE A 75 13.76 -17.83 4.31
N LEU A 76 14.40 -17.15 5.27
CA LEU A 76 13.95 -15.83 5.74
C LEU A 76 13.94 -14.81 4.58
N ILE A 77 15.02 -14.76 3.80
CA ILE A 77 15.12 -13.89 2.62
C ILE A 77 14.02 -14.21 1.62
N SER A 78 13.79 -15.49 1.30
CA SER A 78 12.73 -15.91 0.39
C SER A 78 11.34 -15.48 0.85
N GLN A 79 11.04 -15.57 2.16
CA GLN A 79 9.76 -15.07 2.69
C GLN A 79 9.58 -13.58 2.42
N TYR A 80 10.55 -12.75 2.80
CA TYR A 80 10.49 -11.30 2.59
C TYR A 80 10.36 -10.94 1.11
N ILE A 81 11.09 -11.61 0.21
CA ILE A 81 10.98 -11.39 -1.24
C ILE A 81 9.56 -11.66 -1.73
N VAL A 82 8.95 -12.79 -1.32
CA VAL A 82 7.58 -13.14 -1.72
C VAL A 82 6.58 -12.09 -1.23
N PHE A 83 6.70 -11.65 0.02
CA PHE A 83 5.81 -10.62 0.55
C PHE A 83 5.99 -9.26 -0.12
N ILE A 84 7.23 -8.80 -0.35
CA ILE A 84 7.51 -7.56 -1.09
C ILE A 84 6.89 -7.62 -2.48
N LEU A 85 7.13 -8.69 -3.23
CA LEU A 85 6.60 -8.85 -4.59
C LEU A 85 5.07 -8.82 -4.58
N THR A 86 4.45 -9.51 -3.63
CA THR A 86 2.98 -9.52 -3.50
C THR A 86 2.46 -8.14 -3.10
N GLY A 87 3.15 -7.42 -2.22
CA GLY A 87 2.83 -6.04 -1.86
C GLY A 87 2.88 -5.08 -3.05
N VAL A 88 3.95 -5.16 -3.85
CA VAL A 88 4.08 -4.36 -5.08
C VAL A 88 2.95 -4.68 -6.08
N ILE A 89 2.63 -5.97 -6.26
CA ILE A 89 1.53 -6.39 -7.14
C ILE A 89 0.20 -5.83 -6.65
N THR A 90 -0.13 -5.99 -5.36
CA THR A 90 -1.39 -5.47 -4.79
C THR A 90 -1.48 -3.95 -4.89
N PHE A 91 -0.39 -3.22 -4.62
CA PHE A 91 -0.32 -1.77 -4.81
C PHE A 91 -0.65 -1.36 -6.25
N ILE A 92 0.02 -2.00 -7.23
CA ILE A 92 -0.20 -1.71 -8.65
C ILE A 92 -1.66 -1.97 -9.05
N TYR A 93 -2.23 -3.11 -8.65
CA TYR A 93 -3.62 -3.43 -8.99
C TYR A 93 -4.64 -2.49 -8.34
N ALA A 94 -4.42 -2.13 -7.07
CA ALA A 94 -5.29 -1.21 -6.35
C ALA A 94 -5.36 0.16 -7.05
N VAL A 95 -4.22 0.70 -7.48
CA VAL A 95 -4.17 1.98 -8.23
C VAL A 95 -4.64 1.80 -9.68
N TYR A 96 -4.36 0.66 -10.31
CA TYR A 96 -4.74 0.38 -11.70
C TYR A 96 -6.25 0.43 -11.93
N PHE A 97 -7.05 -0.11 -11.01
CA PHE A 97 -8.51 -0.04 -11.14
C PHE A 97 -9.03 1.39 -11.09
N PHE A 98 -8.37 2.26 -10.32
CA PHE A 98 -8.68 3.68 -10.27
C PHE A 98 -8.27 4.40 -11.56
N GLU A 99 -7.09 4.13 -12.13
CA GLU A 99 -6.70 4.66 -13.44
C GLU A 99 -7.71 4.27 -14.53
N LYS A 100 -8.16 3.01 -14.55
CA LYS A 100 -9.15 2.54 -15.52
C LYS A 100 -10.50 3.24 -15.35
N LEU A 101 -10.91 3.52 -14.11
CA LEU A 101 -12.12 4.29 -13.81
C LEU A 101 -12.03 5.73 -14.35
N LEU A 102 -10.88 6.39 -14.19
CA LEU A 102 -10.65 7.74 -14.70
C LEU A 102 -10.64 7.77 -16.25
N SER A 103 -9.98 6.79 -16.86
CA SER A 103 -9.88 6.66 -18.33
C SER A 103 -11.24 6.46 -19.00
N GLY A 104 -12.16 5.72 -18.36
CA GLY A 104 -13.52 5.50 -18.88
C GLY A 104 -14.39 6.75 -18.93
N LYS A 105 -14.02 7.85 -18.24
CA LYS A 105 -14.78 9.10 -18.19
C LYS A 105 -14.40 10.12 -19.28
N LYS A 106 -13.66 9.72 -20.33
CA LYS A 106 -13.06 10.63 -21.33
C LYS A 106 -12.10 11.67 -20.74
N GLY A 107 -11.46 11.37 -19.61
CA GLY A 107 -10.45 12.24 -19.02
C GLY A 107 -9.25 12.44 -19.96
N ARG A 108 -8.64 13.63 -19.94
CA ARG A 108 -7.41 13.87 -20.71
C ARG A 108 -6.27 13.08 -20.06
N LYS A 109 -5.37 12.51 -20.87
CA LYS A 109 -4.24 11.70 -20.39
C LYS A 109 -3.39 12.45 -19.36
N PHE A 110 -3.20 13.76 -19.54
CA PHE A 110 -2.44 14.61 -18.62
C PHE A 110 -3.12 14.71 -17.23
N ASP A 111 -4.44 14.90 -17.20
CA ASP A 111 -5.20 15.01 -15.96
C ASP A 111 -5.12 13.70 -15.16
N ILE A 112 -5.22 12.56 -15.86
CA ILE A 112 -5.09 11.23 -15.24
C ILE A 112 -3.69 11.06 -14.65
N PHE A 113 -2.65 11.42 -15.40
CA PHE A 113 -1.26 11.36 -14.91
C PHE A 113 -1.07 12.21 -13.65
N ALA A 114 -1.52 13.47 -13.66
CA ALA A 114 -1.40 14.37 -12.52
C ALA A 114 -2.15 13.86 -11.27
N ILE A 115 -3.37 13.33 -11.45
CA ILE A 115 -4.16 12.75 -10.36
C ILE A 115 -3.43 11.56 -9.74
N LEU A 116 -2.91 10.64 -10.56
CA LEU A 116 -2.19 9.46 -10.06
C LEU A 116 -0.86 9.84 -9.40
N PHE A 117 -0.17 10.84 -9.94
CA PHE A 117 1.07 11.36 -9.38
C PHE A 117 0.86 11.90 -7.94
N ILE A 118 -0.17 12.74 -7.75
CA ILE A 118 -0.54 13.28 -6.44
C ILE A 118 -1.02 12.17 -5.51
N LEU A 119 -1.85 11.25 -6.02
CA LEU A 119 -2.35 10.10 -5.24
C LEU A 119 -1.19 9.29 -4.63
N ASN A 120 -0.12 9.04 -5.39
CA ASN A 120 1.04 8.30 -4.89
C ASN A 120 1.75 9.02 -3.72
N PHE A 121 1.78 10.36 -3.69
CA PHE A 121 2.28 11.10 -2.53
C PHE A 121 1.33 11.00 -1.32
N ILE A 122 0.01 11.00 -1.55
CA ILE A 122 -0.97 10.77 -0.48
C ILE A 122 -0.79 9.36 0.11
N ILE A 123 -0.52 8.36 -0.73
CA ILE A 123 -0.20 7.00 -0.28
C ILE A 123 1.08 7.02 0.55
N GLY A 124 2.15 7.68 0.09
CA GLY A 124 3.40 7.81 0.84
C GLY A 124 3.22 8.46 2.22
N PHE A 125 2.39 9.50 2.30
CA PHE A 125 1.98 10.09 3.57
C PHE A 125 1.23 9.10 4.47
N GLY A 126 0.22 8.40 3.94
CA GLY A 126 -0.54 7.41 4.70
C GLY A 126 0.32 6.24 5.21
N VAL A 127 1.34 5.83 4.45
CA VAL A 127 2.29 4.79 4.83
C VAL A 127 3.10 5.22 6.05
N ILE A 128 3.65 6.44 6.05
CA ILE A 128 4.42 6.95 7.19
C ILE A 128 3.54 7.24 8.40
N LEU A 129 2.33 7.75 8.19
CA LEU A 129 1.36 7.99 9.25
C LEU A 129 1.06 6.69 10.01
N GLY A 130 0.81 5.60 9.28
CA GLY A 130 0.65 4.32 9.94
C GLY A 130 1.93 3.85 10.62
N PHE A 131 3.08 3.97 9.94
CA PHE A 131 4.37 3.44 10.42
C PHE A 131 4.77 4.02 11.76
N THR A 132 4.61 5.33 11.94
CA THR A 132 5.12 6.07 13.10
C THR A 132 4.38 5.76 14.39
N GLN A 133 3.12 5.32 14.30
CA GLN A 133 2.24 5.19 15.47
C GLN A 133 1.48 3.86 15.54
N ARG A 134 1.80 2.90 14.64
CA ARG A 134 0.99 1.68 14.40
C ARG A 134 -0.48 2.02 14.15
N THR A 135 -0.72 3.13 13.48
CA THR A 135 -2.07 3.66 13.29
C THR A 135 -2.72 2.90 12.14
N ASN A 136 -3.42 1.82 12.50
CA ASN A 136 -4.14 1.00 11.56
C ASN A 136 -5.27 1.81 10.90
N SER A 137 -5.57 1.52 9.63
CA SER A 137 -6.69 2.13 8.90
C SER A 137 -8.04 2.02 9.63
N TRP A 138 -8.20 1.05 10.54
CA TRP A 138 -9.39 0.87 11.36
C TRP A 138 -9.55 1.92 12.48
N TYR A 139 -8.47 2.55 12.93
CA TYR A 139 -8.52 3.58 13.99
C TYR A 139 -9.20 4.87 13.54
N ILE A 140 -9.37 5.09 12.24
CA ILE A 140 -10.22 6.18 11.73
C ILE A 140 -11.65 6.06 12.27
N PHE A 141 -12.14 4.82 12.48
CA PHE A 141 -13.49 4.58 12.99
C PHE A 141 -13.55 4.47 14.51
N SER A 142 -12.53 3.90 15.15
CA SER A 142 -12.56 3.64 16.60
C SER A 142 -11.85 4.71 17.45
N GLN A 143 -10.89 5.45 16.90
CA GLN A 143 -10.06 6.44 17.62
C GLN A 143 -9.72 7.66 16.73
N PRO A 144 -10.71 8.42 16.22
CA PRO A 144 -10.48 9.49 15.26
C PRO A 144 -9.62 10.64 15.80
N VAL A 145 -9.74 10.97 17.10
CA VAL A 145 -8.93 12.03 17.75
C VAL A 145 -7.44 11.67 17.72
N ARG A 146 -7.11 10.42 18.03
CA ARG A 146 -5.73 9.91 17.95
C ARG A 146 -5.19 10.03 16.52
N VAL A 147 -5.95 9.63 15.51
CA VAL A 147 -5.52 9.74 14.11
C VAL A 147 -5.23 11.21 13.73
N LEU A 148 -6.01 12.16 14.23
CA LEU A 148 -5.76 13.58 14.01
C LEU A 148 -4.47 14.05 14.69
N GLU A 149 -4.25 13.66 15.95
CA GLU A 149 -2.99 13.95 16.66
C GLU A 149 -1.79 13.39 15.91
N ASP A 150 -1.86 12.12 15.48
CA ASP A 150 -0.81 11.45 14.71
C ASP A 150 -0.52 12.19 13.40
N THR A 151 -1.58 12.62 12.69
CA THR A 151 -1.47 13.41 11.46
C THR A 151 -0.72 14.73 11.72
N LEU A 152 -1.04 15.42 12.82
CA LEU A 152 -0.38 16.67 13.20
C LEU A 152 1.08 16.43 13.59
N THR A 153 1.38 15.36 14.33
CA THR A 153 2.76 15.01 14.71
C THR A 153 3.67 14.87 13.49
N LEU A 154 3.16 14.34 12.37
CA LEU A 154 3.94 14.18 11.14
C LEU A 154 4.55 15.50 10.66
N PHE A 155 3.80 16.60 10.77
CA PHE A 155 4.26 17.93 10.35
C PHE A 155 5.29 18.56 11.28
N TYR A 156 5.36 18.11 12.54
CA TYR A 156 6.35 18.60 13.51
C TYR A 156 7.71 17.92 13.36
N PHE A 157 7.79 16.76 12.70
CA PHE A 157 9.03 16.00 12.54
C PHE A 157 9.49 15.95 11.08
N PRO A 158 10.55 16.69 10.70
CA PRO A 158 11.04 16.74 9.32
C PRO A 158 11.37 15.37 8.72
N ASN A 159 11.88 14.44 9.54
CA ASN A 159 12.21 13.08 9.10
C ASN A 159 11.00 12.31 8.57
N LEU A 160 9.81 12.55 9.14
CA LEU A 160 8.58 11.89 8.72
C LEU A 160 8.03 12.48 7.42
N ILE A 161 8.18 13.79 7.23
CA ILE A 161 7.87 14.46 5.96
C ILE A 161 8.78 13.94 4.85
N ILE A 162 10.09 13.88 5.10
CA ILE A 162 11.08 13.34 4.15
C ILE A 162 10.75 11.88 3.82
N GLY A 163 10.43 11.06 4.82
CA GLY A 163 9.98 9.68 4.62
C GLY A 163 8.74 9.60 3.73
N SER A 164 7.76 10.47 3.95
CA SER A 164 6.49 10.48 3.21
C SER A 164 6.72 10.84 1.74
N LEU A 165 7.58 11.83 1.49
CA LEU A 165 7.99 12.23 0.14
C LEU A 165 8.80 11.13 -0.55
N ALA A 166 9.74 10.51 0.16
CA ALA A 166 10.53 9.40 -0.37
C ALA A 166 9.64 8.21 -0.76
N PHE A 167 8.67 7.86 0.08
CA PHE A 167 7.67 6.84 -0.25
C PHE A 167 6.76 7.25 -1.41
N GLY A 168 6.38 8.53 -1.51
CA GLY A 168 5.64 9.04 -2.65
C GLY A 168 6.41 8.92 -3.97
N ILE A 169 7.72 9.20 -3.95
CA ILE A 169 8.61 9.01 -5.11
C ILE A 169 8.70 7.51 -5.45
N LEU A 170 8.93 6.64 -4.46
CA LEU A 170 8.97 5.19 -4.65
C LEU A 170 7.67 4.67 -5.25
N ALA A 171 6.52 5.07 -4.72
CA ALA A 171 5.20 4.71 -5.22
C ALA A 171 5.00 5.16 -6.68
N ASN A 172 5.45 6.36 -7.03
CA ASN A 172 5.44 6.85 -8.41
C ASN A 172 6.32 6.01 -9.35
N ILE A 173 7.53 5.66 -8.93
CA ILE A 173 8.44 4.79 -9.71
C ILE A 173 7.78 3.42 -9.90
N LEU A 174 7.31 2.80 -8.81
CA LEU A 174 6.64 1.50 -8.85
C LEU A 174 5.44 1.52 -9.80
N TYR A 175 4.59 2.54 -9.70
CA TYR A 175 3.39 2.61 -10.53
C TYR A 175 3.73 2.90 -11.99
N PHE A 176 4.40 4.01 -12.30
CA PHE A 176 4.57 4.43 -13.69
C PHE A 176 5.57 3.57 -14.48
N TYR A 177 6.56 2.98 -13.81
CA TYR A 177 7.55 2.13 -14.48
C TYR A 177 7.11 0.66 -14.54
N PHE A 178 6.57 0.11 -13.45
CA PHE A 178 6.28 -1.33 -13.37
C PHE A 178 4.82 -1.72 -13.60
N SER A 179 3.87 -0.78 -13.65
CA SER A 179 2.45 -1.12 -13.91
C SER A 179 2.25 -1.85 -15.24
N LYS A 180 2.75 -1.29 -16.35
CA LYS A 180 2.60 -1.88 -17.70
C LYS A 180 3.14 -3.31 -17.80
N PRO A 181 4.39 -3.61 -17.43
CA PRO A 181 4.91 -4.98 -17.52
C PRO A 181 4.12 -5.93 -16.62
N ILE A 182 3.84 -5.55 -15.37
CA ILE A 182 3.13 -6.43 -14.43
C ILE A 182 1.71 -6.72 -14.90
N ILE A 183 0.96 -5.72 -15.34
CA ILE A 183 -0.41 -5.92 -15.84
C ILE A 183 -0.43 -6.77 -17.11
N SER A 184 0.59 -6.65 -17.98
CA SER A 184 0.68 -7.43 -19.22
C SER A 184 0.88 -8.93 -18.96
N ILE A 185 1.61 -9.30 -17.91
CA ILE A 185 1.85 -10.71 -17.52
C ILE A 185 0.53 -11.43 -17.22
N PHE A 186 -0.39 -10.76 -16.53
CA PHE A 186 -1.67 -11.35 -16.10
C PHE A 186 -2.82 -11.13 -17.07
N ARG A 187 -2.65 -10.30 -18.10
CA ARG A 187 -3.70 -10.09 -19.10
C ARG A 187 -3.80 -11.20 -20.13
N GLY A 188 -2.79 -12.06 -20.24
CA GLY A 188 -2.70 -12.98 -21.36
C GLY A 188 -2.59 -12.22 -22.68
N ARG A 189 -2.14 -12.90 -23.72
CA ARG A 189 -2.28 -12.39 -25.08
C ARG A 189 -3.74 -12.34 -25.46
#